data_AF-A0A956UPY5-F1
#
_entry.id   AF-A0A956UPY5-F1
#
_cell.length_a   1.000
_cell.length_b   1.000
_cell.length_c   1.000
_cell.angle_alpha   90.00
_cell.angle_beta   90.00
_cell.angle_gamma   90.00
#
_symmetry.space_group_name_H-M   'P 1'
#
loop_
_entity.id
_entity.type
_entity.pdbx_description
1 polymer ?
#
loop_
_entity_poly.entity_id
_entity_poly.type
_entity_poly.pdbx_seq_one_letter_code
_entity_poly.pdbx_strand_id
1 'polypeptide(L)'
;MDLERARYLVSSAGVAALAALQEEALPAGLVAQSGYLRKRYPPAEAAALGEQLTLQERARHRHGDLVQPFLYTDAGLQMMTHPLVAARRAARLAAPGTAIVDATCGLGGDLQVLASVGTVALGLERDHATALLASANLAGRAHIALGDAESLPVRPGGRALFIDPSRRGEFQRHFDPASFSPDWDSCLRLAKEATIAAVKTAPGIPESALPPEAEVEFVQLGRSLREAT
;
A
#
# COMPACT_ATOMS: atom_id res chain seq x y z
N MET A 1 0.04 10.86 -9.17
CA MET A 1 -1.21 10.46 -9.85
C MET A 1 -2.27 11.47 -9.46
N ASP A 2 -2.97 12.08 -10.42
CA ASP A 2 -4.12 12.93 -10.12
C ASP A 2 -5.42 12.11 -10.09
N LEU A 3 -6.48 12.71 -9.55
CA LEU A 3 -7.77 12.05 -9.36
C LEU A 3 -8.50 11.76 -10.68
N GLU A 4 -8.31 12.58 -11.71
CA GLU A 4 -8.94 12.37 -13.01
C GLU A 4 -8.38 11.13 -13.71
N ARG A 5 -7.05 11.00 -13.69
CA ARG A 5 -6.34 9.81 -14.18
C ARG A 5 -6.75 8.57 -13.39
N ALA A 6 -6.85 8.66 -12.06
CA ALA A 6 -7.32 7.54 -11.25
C ALA A 6 -8.76 7.14 -11.60
N ARG A 7 -9.67 8.10 -11.79
CA ARG A 7 -11.06 7.84 -12.22
C ARG A 7 -11.14 7.14 -13.57
N TYR A 8 -10.32 7.56 -14.53
CA TYR A 8 -10.23 6.89 -15.82
C TYR A 8 -9.78 5.43 -15.65
N LEU A 9 -8.70 5.20 -14.90
CA LEU A 9 -8.13 3.85 -14.71
C LEU A 9 -9.11 2.87 -14.04
N VAL A 10 -9.95 3.34 -13.12
CA VAL A 10 -10.97 2.50 -12.47
C VAL A 10 -12.31 2.45 -13.23
N SER A 11 -12.46 3.23 -14.30
CA SER A 11 -13.66 3.20 -15.13
C SER A 11 -13.74 1.90 -15.94
N SER A 12 -14.94 1.54 -16.40
CA SER A 12 -15.12 0.39 -17.29
C SER A 12 -14.26 0.48 -18.55
N ALA A 13 -14.10 1.68 -19.11
CA ALA A 13 -13.26 1.93 -20.28
C ALA A 13 -11.76 1.71 -19.97
N GLY A 14 -11.26 2.26 -18.87
CA GLY A 14 -9.86 2.11 -18.47
C GLY A 14 -9.50 0.66 -18.11
N VAL A 15 -10.37 -0.03 -17.38
CA VAL A 15 -10.22 -1.45 -17.04
C VAL A 15 -10.21 -2.31 -18.30
N ALA A 16 -11.16 -2.11 -19.21
CA ALA A 16 -11.22 -2.86 -20.47
C ALA A 16 -10.00 -2.59 -21.37
N ALA A 17 -9.57 -1.34 -21.46
CA ALA A 17 -8.40 -0.97 -22.25
C ALA A 17 -7.12 -1.60 -21.70
N LEU A 18 -6.92 -1.59 -20.37
CA LEU A 18 -5.74 -2.19 -19.75
C LEU A 18 -5.73 -3.71 -19.91
N ALA A 19 -6.86 -4.38 -19.71
CA ALA A 19 -6.99 -5.81 -19.91
C ALA A 19 -6.68 -6.21 -21.37
N ALA A 20 -7.24 -5.49 -22.36
CA ALA A 20 -6.94 -5.75 -23.77
C ALA A 20 -5.45 -5.55 -24.09
N LEU A 21 -4.81 -4.50 -23.56
CA LEU A 21 -3.39 -4.23 -23.79
C LEU A 21 -2.45 -5.28 -23.15
N GLN A 22 -2.88 -5.93 -22.07
CA GLN A 22 -2.12 -7.01 -21.43
C GLN A 22 -2.13 -8.31 -22.26
N GLU A 23 -3.15 -8.52 -23.09
CA GLU A 23 -3.24 -9.67 -24.00
C GLU A 23 -2.58 -9.41 -25.36
N GLU A 24 -2.31 -8.15 -25.69
CA GLU A 24 -1.68 -7.75 -26.95
C GLU A 24 -0.15 -7.89 -26.91
N ALA A 25 0.45 -8.31 -28.03
CA ALA A 25 1.89 -8.22 -28.24
C ALA A 25 2.28 -6.76 -28.54
N LEU A 26 2.54 -5.98 -27.49
CA LEU A 26 2.91 -4.57 -27.64
C LEU A 26 4.28 -4.40 -28.30
N PRO A 27 4.49 -3.31 -29.07
CA PRO A 27 5.81 -3.00 -29.63
C PRO A 27 6.89 -2.97 -28.55
N ALA A 28 8.11 -3.40 -28.88
CA ALA A 28 9.22 -3.32 -27.95
C ALA A 28 9.72 -1.87 -27.80
N GLY A 29 9.96 -1.44 -26.56
CA GLY A 29 10.56 -0.15 -26.22
C GLY A 29 9.55 0.97 -25.99
N LEU A 30 9.84 1.83 -25.00
CA LEU A 30 8.92 2.86 -24.49
C LEU A 30 8.43 3.84 -25.56
N VAL A 31 9.30 4.24 -26.50
CA VAL A 31 8.93 5.19 -27.57
C VAL A 31 7.92 4.58 -28.52
N ALA A 32 8.14 3.33 -28.95
CA ALA A 32 7.25 2.63 -29.87
C ALA A 32 5.89 2.34 -29.20
N GLN A 33 5.90 1.90 -27.94
CA GLN A 33 4.68 1.70 -27.14
C GLN A 33 3.90 3.01 -26.96
N SER A 34 4.58 4.11 -26.61
CA SER A 34 3.94 5.43 -26.48
C SER A 34 3.30 5.88 -27.81
N GLY A 35 3.99 5.66 -28.94
CA GLY A 35 3.44 5.96 -30.26
C GLY A 35 2.25 5.09 -30.63
N TYR A 36 2.26 3.81 -30.23
CA TYR A 36 1.16 2.87 -30.42
C TYR A 36 -0.09 3.29 -29.64
N LEU A 37 0.07 3.60 -28.35
CA LEU A 37 -1.05 4.02 -27.49
C LEU A 37 -1.67 5.34 -27.95
N ARG A 38 -0.85 6.33 -28.32
CA ARG A 38 -1.33 7.65 -28.80
C ARG A 38 -2.13 7.59 -30.10
N LYS A 39 -2.00 6.53 -30.89
CA LYS A 39 -2.82 6.32 -32.10
C LYS A 39 -4.21 5.76 -31.79
N ARG A 40 -4.41 5.17 -30.61
CA ARG A 40 -5.63 4.42 -30.24
C ARG A 40 -6.45 5.08 -29.15
N TYR A 41 -5.80 5.86 -28.28
CA TYR A 41 -6.43 6.49 -27.13
C TYR A 41 -6.17 8.00 -27.12
N PRO A 42 -7.08 8.80 -26.55
CA PRO A 42 -6.84 10.20 -26.21
C PRO A 42 -5.52 10.39 -25.43
N PRO A 43 -4.84 11.55 -25.55
CA PRO A 43 -3.51 11.73 -24.97
C PRO A 43 -3.40 11.42 -23.47
N ALA A 44 -4.38 11.83 -22.66
CA ALA A 44 -4.38 11.60 -21.21
C ALA A 44 -4.57 10.10 -20.87
N GLU A 45 -5.44 9.41 -21.60
CA GLU A 45 -5.71 7.98 -21.45
C GLU A 45 -4.51 7.13 -21.89
N ALA A 46 -3.90 7.48 -23.03
CA ALA A 46 -2.69 6.83 -23.54
C ALA A 46 -1.53 6.94 -22.52
N ALA A 47 -1.37 8.11 -21.89
CA ALA A 47 -0.37 8.32 -20.85
C ALA A 47 -0.66 7.48 -19.60
N ALA A 48 -1.92 7.44 -19.15
CA ALA A 48 -2.34 6.65 -17.99
C ALA A 48 -2.11 5.14 -18.20
N LEU A 49 -2.51 4.61 -19.36
CA LEU A 49 -2.33 3.20 -19.71
C LEU A 49 -0.86 2.84 -19.83
N GLY A 50 -0.06 3.67 -20.51
CA GLY A 50 1.38 3.44 -20.66
C GLY A 50 2.13 3.46 -19.32
N GLU A 51 1.74 4.35 -18.41
CA GLU A 51 2.25 4.37 -17.03
C GLU A 51 1.91 3.07 -16.29
N GLN A 52 0.65 2.61 -16.36
CA GLN A 52 0.25 1.36 -15.70
C GLN A 52 1.00 0.13 -16.23
N LEU A 53 1.15 -0.01 -17.56
CA LEU A 53 1.91 -1.11 -18.14
C LEU A 53 3.36 -1.13 -17.63
N THR A 54 3.98 0.05 -17.55
CA THR A 54 5.34 0.19 -17.02
C THR A 54 5.42 -0.17 -15.54
N LEU A 55 4.46 0.29 -14.72
CA LEU A 55 4.45 0.02 -13.28
C LEU A 55 4.12 -1.44 -12.96
N GLN A 56 3.19 -2.06 -13.69
CA GLN A 56 2.85 -3.46 -13.55
C GLN A 56 4.04 -4.36 -13.88
N GLU A 57 4.78 -4.05 -14.94
CA GLU A 57 6.00 -4.78 -15.29
C GLU A 57 7.09 -4.62 -14.19
N ARG A 58 7.27 -3.41 -13.66
CA ARG A 58 8.17 -3.17 -12.51
C ARG A 58 7.73 -3.93 -11.26
N ALA A 59 6.42 -4.00 -10.99
CA ALA A 59 5.87 -4.73 -9.87
C ALA A 59 6.15 -6.23 -9.99
N ARG A 60 5.91 -6.81 -11.18
CA ARG A 60 6.21 -8.21 -11.49
C ARG A 60 7.69 -8.51 -11.34
N HIS A 61 8.58 -7.64 -11.82
CA HIS A 61 10.02 -7.81 -11.63
C HIS A 61 10.42 -7.77 -10.14
N ARG A 62 9.79 -6.92 -9.33
CA ARG A 62 10.12 -6.73 -7.91
C ARG A 62 9.56 -7.83 -7.00
N HIS A 63 8.36 -8.31 -7.28
CA HIS A 63 7.59 -9.15 -6.37
C HIS A 63 7.18 -10.51 -6.97
N GLY A 64 7.53 -10.77 -8.24
CA GLY A 64 7.12 -11.96 -8.97
C GLY A 64 5.61 -12.04 -9.14
N ASP A 65 5.12 -13.27 -9.31
CA ASP A 65 3.70 -13.56 -9.54
C ASP A 65 2.84 -13.48 -8.25
N LEU A 66 3.45 -13.13 -7.12
CA LEU A 66 2.76 -12.96 -5.84
C LEU A 66 1.91 -11.70 -5.78
N VAL A 67 2.14 -10.75 -6.69
CA VAL A 67 1.39 -9.50 -6.73
C VAL A 67 0.42 -9.54 -7.90
N GLN A 68 -0.86 -9.36 -7.58
CA GLN A 68 -1.92 -9.26 -8.58
C GLN A 68 -1.71 -8.01 -9.45
N PRO A 69 -2.32 -7.93 -10.65
CA PRO A 69 -2.22 -6.76 -11.51
C PRO A 69 -3.01 -5.57 -10.92
N PHE A 70 -2.46 -4.98 -9.86
CA PHE A 70 -2.96 -3.76 -9.27
C PHE A 70 -2.82 -2.61 -10.27
N LEU A 71 -3.62 -1.59 -10.02
CA LEU A 71 -3.35 -0.23 -10.44
C LEU A 71 -2.36 0.40 -9.46
N TYR A 72 -1.32 1.02 -9.99
CA TYR A 72 -0.22 1.56 -9.24
C TYR A 72 -0.09 3.07 -9.40
N THR A 73 0.52 3.69 -8.41
CA THR A 73 1.26 4.95 -8.55
C THR A 73 2.74 4.64 -8.40
N ASP A 74 3.63 5.47 -8.96
CA ASP A 74 5.07 5.24 -8.79
C ASP A 74 5.48 5.22 -7.31
N ALA A 75 5.01 6.21 -6.53
CA ALA A 75 5.24 6.26 -5.08
C ALA A 75 4.65 5.03 -4.35
N GLY A 76 3.42 4.64 -4.68
CA GLY A 76 2.77 3.48 -4.04
C GLY A 76 3.49 2.17 -4.33
N LEU A 77 3.97 1.96 -5.57
CA LEU A 77 4.78 0.79 -5.92
C LEU A 77 6.15 0.80 -5.21
N GLN A 78 6.77 1.97 -5.06
CA GLN A 78 8.04 2.08 -4.34
C GLN A 78 7.88 1.67 -2.86
N MET A 79 6.80 2.10 -2.23
CA MET A 79 6.49 1.85 -0.81
C MET A 79 5.88 0.49 -0.53
N MET A 80 5.38 -0.22 -1.55
CA MET A 80 4.69 -1.50 -1.39
C MET A 80 5.55 -2.54 -0.66
N THR A 81 5.02 -3.08 0.43
CA THR A 81 5.62 -4.20 1.17
C THR A 81 5.65 -5.45 0.29
N HIS A 82 6.73 -6.22 0.39
CA HIS A 82 6.79 -7.50 -0.30
C HIS A 82 5.73 -8.47 0.27
N PRO A 83 4.95 -9.20 -0.56
CA PRO A 83 3.84 -10.02 -0.08
C PRO A 83 4.18 -11.02 1.03
N LEU A 84 5.35 -11.68 0.94
CA LEU A 84 5.83 -12.61 1.98
C LEU A 84 6.08 -11.94 3.35
N VAL A 85 6.52 -10.68 3.34
CA VAL A 85 6.76 -9.90 4.56
C VAL A 85 5.41 -9.48 5.16
N ALA A 86 4.51 -8.97 4.32
CA ALA A 86 3.13 -8.65 4.72
C ALA A 86 2.40 -9.87 5.30
N ALA A 87 2.59 -11.06 4.71
CA ALA A 87 1.97 -12.31 5.18
C ALA A 87 2.45 -12.73 6.57
N ARG A 88 3.74 -12.53 6.87
CA ARG A 88 4.28 -12.79 8.21
C ARG A 88 3.60 -11.90 9.26
N ARG A 89 3.53 -10.59 9.00
CA ARG A 89 2.85 -9.64 9.88
C ARG A 89 1.36 -9.97 10.03
N ALA A 90 0.68 -10.27 8.93
CA ALA A 90 -0.73 -10.63 8.95
C ALA A 90 -0.99 -11.85 9.85
N ALA A 91 -0.15 -12.90 9.76
CA ALA A 91 -0.26 -14.07 10.63
C ALA A 91 -0.13 -13.74 12.12
N ARG A 92 0.71 -12.75 12.48
CA ARG A 92 0.87 -12.30 13.87
C ARG A 92 -0.28 -11.42 14.35
N LEU A 93 -0.89 -10.65 13.45
CA LEU A 93 -2.09 -9.85 13.74
C LEU A 93 -3.39 -10.67 13.70
N ALA A 94 -3.36 -11.91 13.23
CA ALA A 94 -4.53 -12.77 13.12
C ALA A 94 -5.10 -13.07 14.50
N ALA A 95 -6.24 -12.45 14.81
CA ALA A 95 -7.00 -12.67 16.03
C ALA A 95 -8.43 -13.12 15.67
N PRO A 96 -8.85 -14.34 16.02
CA PRO A 96 -10.18 -14.83 15.70
C PRO A 96 -11.28 -13.86 16.16
N GLY A 97 -12.28 -13.62 15.30
CA GLY A 97 -13.40 -12.73 15.60
C GLY A 97 -13.07 -11.23 15.63
N THR A 98 -11.82 -10.85 15.35
CA THR A 98 -11.38 -9.46 15.42
C THR A 98 -11.33 -8.83 14.03
N ALA A 99 -11.86 -7.61 13.90
CA ALA A 99 -11.70 -6.82 12.68
C ALA A 99 -10.29 -6.22 12.62
N ILE A 100 -9.73 -6.09 11.42
CA ILE A 100 -8.39 -5.51 11.22
C ILE A 100 -8.54 -4.15 10.55
N VAL A 101 -7.83 -3.15 11.07
CA VAL A 101 -7.70 -1.82 10.48
C VAL A 101 -6.27 -1.62 10.02
N ASP A 102 -6.08 -1.30 8.74
CA ASP A 102 -4.85 -0.74 8.19
C ASP A 102 -4.99 0.78 8.13
N ALA A 103 -4.30 1.48 9.01
CA ALA A 103 -4.43 2.92 9.17
C ALA A 103 -3.76 3.73 8.04
N THR A 104 -2.92 3.09 7.23
CA THR A 104 -2.12 3.74 6.18
C THR A 104 -2.04 2.83 4.96
N CYS A 105 -3.20 2.41 4.44
CA CYS A 105 -3.27 1.24 3.57
C CYS A 105 -2.65 1.42 2.18
N GLY A 106 -2.40 2.66 1.74
CA GLY A 106 -1.80 2.92 0.44
C GLY A 106 -2.61 2.30 -0.69
N LEU A 107 -1.93 1.60 -1.60
CA LEU A 107 -2.55 0.85 -2.70
C LEU A 107 -3.26 -0.44 -2.29
N GLY A 108 -3.30 -0.77 -0.99
CA GLY A 108 -3.93 -1.98 -0.45
C GLY A 108 -3.05 -3.23 -0.45
N GLY A 109 -1.73 -3.08 -0.57
CA GLY A 109 -0.79 -4.21 -0.63
C GLY A 109 -0.78 -5.06 0.64
N ASP A 110 -0.49 -4.44 1.79
CA ASP A 110 -0.57 -5.11 3.09
C ASP A 110 -2.02 -5.47 3.44
N LEU A 111 -2.97 -4.55 3.20
CA LEU A 111 -4.39 -4.76 3.46
C LEU A 111 -4.99 -5.98 2.74
N GLN A 112 -4.58 -6.28 1.50
CA GLN A 112 -5.01 -7.50 0.81
C GLN A 112 -4.65 -8.76 1.61
N VAL A 113 -3.49 -8.76 2.24
CA VAL A 113 -2.99 -9.90 3.01
C VAL A 113 -3.63 -9.93 4.39
N LEU A 114 -3.85 -8.78 5.01
CA LEU A 114 -4.62 -8.68 6.26
C LEU A 114 -6.06 -9.18 6.08
N ALA A 115 -6.68 -8.88 4.95
CA ALA A 115 -8.02 -9.34 4.61
C ALA A 115 -8.14 -10.87 4.49
N SER A 116 -7.04 -11.61 4.28
CA SER A 116 -7.09 -13.08 4.21
C SER A 116 -7.06 -13.77 5.58
N VAL A 117 -6.71 -13.04 6.65
CA VAL A 117 -6.60 -13.58 8.02
C VAL A 117 -7.60 -12.96 9.01
N GLY A 118 -8.18 -11.80 8.65
CA GLY A 118 -9.18 -11.10 9.46
C GLY A 118 -10.62 -11.50 9.14
N THR A 119 -11.54 -11.15 10.04
CA THR A 119 -12.99 -11.33 9.80
C THR A 119 -13.57 -10.22 8.93
N VAL A 120 -13.12 -8.98 9.15
CA VAL A 120 -13.43 -7.78 8.39
C VAL A 120 -12.16 -6.94 8.33
N ALA A 121 -11.83 -6.41 7.15
CA ALA A 121 -10.66 -5.55 6.95
C ALA A 121 -11.07 -4.16 6.44
N LEU A 122 -10.54 -3.12 7.09
CA LEU A 122 -10.73 -1.71 6.73
C LEU A 122 -9.38 -1.05 6.49
N GLY A 123 -9.23 -0.38 5.34
CA GLY A 123 -8.10 0.48 5.03
C GLY A 123 -8.46 1.95 5.13
N LEU A 124 -7.53 2.75 5.64
CA LEU A 124 -7.58 4.20 5.61
C LEU A 124 -6.49 4.74 4.70
N GLU A 125 -6.88 5.63 3.81
CA GLU A 125 -5.97 6.34 2.92
C GLU A 125 -6.43 7.79 2.83
N ARG A 126 -5.49 8.73 2.92
CA ARG A 126 -5.77 10.17 2.92
C ARG A 126 -5.78 10.76 1.51
N ASP A 127 -4.99 10.18 0.60
CA ASP A 127 -4.94 10.61 -0.79
C ASP A 127 -6.11 10.01 -1.58
N HIS A 128 -6.97 10.86 -2.10
CA HIS A 128 -8.20 10.43 -2.77
C HIS A 128 -7.94 9.59 -4.02
N ALA A 129 -6.90 9.91 -4.80
CA ALA A 129 -6.55 9.11 -5.97
C ALA A 129 -6.07 7.71 -5.56
N THR A 130 -5.19 7.61 -4.57
CA THR A 130 -4.68 6.34 -4.05
C THR A 130 -5.78 5.51 -3.40
N ALA A 131 -6.69 6.11 -2.62
CA ALA A 131 -7.85 5.42 -2.04
C ALA A 131 -8.77 4.82 -3.11
N LEU A 132 -8.97 5.54 -4.22
CA LEU A 132 -9.76 5.05 -5.35
C LEU A 132 -9.10 3.83 -6.02
N LEU A 133 -7.78 3.89 -6.25
CA LEU A 133 -7.03 2.76 -6.80
C LEU A 133 -7.03 1.57 -5.83
N ALA A 134 -6.83 1.80 -4.53
CA ALA A 134 -6.85 0.76 -3.51
C ALA A 134 -8.20 0.03 -3.46
N SER A 135 -9.30 0.77 -3.56
CA SER A 135 -10.65 0.20 -3.61
C SER A 135 -10.82 -0.72 -4.82
N ALA A 136 -10.35 -0.30 -6.00
CA ALA A 136 -10.39 -1.11 -7.22
C ALA A 136 -9.50 -2.36 -7.10
N ASN A 137 -8.28 -2.21 -6.59
CA ASN A 137 -7.31 -3.29 -6.39
C ASN A 137 -7.83 -4.40 -5.45
N LEU A 138 -8.56 -4.00 -4.41
CA LEU A 138 -9.08 -4.95 -3.42
C LEU A 138 -10.36 -5.64 -3.87
N ALA A 139 -11.08 -5.08 -4.85
CA ALA A 139 -12.26 -5.70 -5.47
C ALA A 139 -13.27 -6.26 -4.44
N GLY A 140 -13.53 -5.50 -3.37
CA GLY A 140 -14.47 -5.87 -2.31
C GLY A 140 -13.92 -6.81 -1.22
N ARG A 141 -12.64 -7.22 -1.29
CA ARG A 141 -12.00 -8.04 -0.24
C ARG A 141 -11.80 -7.28 1.07
N ALA A 142 -11.75 -5.96 1.01
CA ALA A 142 -11.70 -5.07 2.17
C ALA A 142 -12.40 -3.75 1.84
N HIS A 143 -12.79 -3.02 2.87
CA HIS A 143 -13.36 -1.68 2.72
C HIS A 143 -12.25 -0.63 2.76
N ILE A 144 -12.37 0.42 1.95
CA ILE A 144 -11.49 1.59 2.00
C ILE A 144 -12.30 2.79 2.44
N ALA A 145 -11.77 3.55 3.39
CA ALA A 145 -12.30 4.83 3.80
C ALA A 145 -11.27 5.93 3.52
N LEU A 146 -11.74 7.02 2.89
CA LEU A 146 -10.95 8.24 2.78
C LEU A 146 -10.81 8.85 4.17
N GLY A 147 -9.60 8.96 4.68
CA GLY A 147 -9.37 9.45 6.02
C GLY A 147 -7.89 9.55 6.38
N ASP A 148 -7.60 10.33 7.41
CA ASP A 148 -6.26 10.48 7.96
C ASP A 148 -6.19 9.79 9.32
N ALA A 149 -5.22 8.90 9.48
CA ALA A 149 -5.00 8.15 10.72
C ALA A 149 -4.77 9.06 11.94
N GLU A 150 -4.23 10.27 11.74
CA GLU A 150 -4.07 11.27 12.82
C GLU A 150 -5.41 11.85 13.29
N SER A 151 -6.45 11.74 12.47
CA SER A 151 -7.79 12.33 12.69
C SER A 151 -8.91 11.30 12.82
N LEU A 152 -8.56 10.05 13.17
CA LEU A 152 -9.50 8.94 13.26
C LEU A 152 -10.75 9.30 14.08
N PRO A 153 -11.95 9.33 13.45
CA PRO A 153 -13.19 9.66 14.17
C PRO A 153 -13.59 8.53 15.13
N VAL A 154 -13.12 7.30 14.89
CA VAL A 154 -13.39 6.12 15.71
C VAL A 154 -12.06 5.51 16.16
N ARG A 155 -11.95 5.33 17.48
CA ARG A 155 -10.78 4.72 18.13
C ARG A 155 -10.70 3.22 17.79
N PRO A 156 -9.48 2.64 17.65
CA PRO A 156 -9.30 1.26 17.19
C PRO A 156 -9.67 0.17 18.21
N GLY A 157 -10.15 0.53 19.41
CA GLY A 157 -10.49 -0.45 20.46
C GLY A 157 -11.37 -1.62 19.96
N GLY A 158 -11.02 -2.83 20.41
CA GLY A 158 -11.67 -4.08 19.98
C GLY A 158 -11.27 -4.56 18.58
N ARG A 159 -10.23 -3.98 17.97
CA ARG A 159 -9.74 -4.31 16.63
C ARG A 159 -8.24 -4.56 16.65
N ALA A 160 -7.76 -5.30 15.67
CA ALA A 160 -6.35 -5.37 15.34
C ALA A 160 -5.98 -4.15 14.48
N LEU A 161 -4.79 -3.60 14.68
CA LEU A 161 -4.34 -2.38 14.01
C LEU A 161 -2.98 -2.59 13.34
N PHE A 162 -2.88 -2.16 12.08
CA PHE A 162 -1.62 -2.00 11.39
C PHE A 162 -1.39 -0.53 11.04
N ILE A 163 -0.16 -0.06 11.25
CA ILE A 163 0.29 1.28 10.85
C ILE A 163 1.65 1.16 10.17
N ASP A 164 1.75 1.67 8.96
CA ASP A 164 2.99 1.87 8.20
C ASP A 164 3.17 3.37 7.93
N PRO A 165 3.72 4.13 8.90
CA PRO A 165 3.84 5.55 8.75
C PRO A 165 4.84 5.91 7.64
N SER A 166 4.41 6.79 6.74
CA SER A 166 5.29 7.35 5.72
C SER A 166 6.24 8.38 6.32
N ARG A 167 7.45 8.54 5.75
CA ARG A 167 8.33 9.67 6.13
C ARG A 167 7.90 10.94 5.40
N ARG A 168 7.79 12.06 6.12
CA ARG A 168 7.59 13.41 5.61
C ARG A 168 8.92 13.94 5.07
N GLY A 169 8.92 14.42 3.83
CA GLY A 169 10.08 15.08 3.22
C GLY A 169 11.23 14.14 2.85
N GLU A 170 12.43 14.71 2.68
CA GLU A 170 13.61 13.96 2.24
C GLU A 170 14.19 13.05 3.34
N PHE A 171 14.87 11.99 2.91
CA PHE A 171 15.52 11.05 3.82
C PHE A 171 16.57 11.76 4.68
N GLN A 172 16.35 11.77 5.99
CA GLN A 172 17.35 12.15 6.98
C GLN A 172 17.94 10.91 7.66
N ARG A 173 19.25 10.96 7.93
CA ARG A 173 19.99 9.87 8.61
C ARG A 173 19.54 9.63 10.04
N HIS A 174 18.97 10.63 10.71
CA HIS A 174 18.53 10.55 12.09
C HIS A 174 17.04 10.18 12.16
N PHE A 175 16.67 9.43 13.19
CA PHE A 175 15.27 9.15 13.49
C PHE A 175 14.67 10.36 14.19
N ASP A 176 13.69 11.00 13.54
CA ASP A 176 12.88 12.08 14.11
C ASP A 176 11.42 11.59 14.20
N PRO A 177 10.86 11.40 15.41
CA PRO A 177 9.48 10.99 15.62
C PRO A 177 8.45 11.84 14.84
N ALA A 178 8.69 13.15 14.72
CA ALA A 178 7.78 14.08 14.04
C ALA A 178 7.89 14.01 12.51
N SER A 179 8.95 13.41 11.99
CA SER A 179 9.17 13.24 10.55
C SER A 179 8.30 12.14 9.93
N PHE A 180 7.42 11.50 10.70
CA PHE A 180 6.52 10.46 10.22
C PHE A 180 5.09 11.00 10.02
N SER A 181 4.32 10.36 9.13
CA SER A 181 2.90 10.60 8.91
C SER A 181 2.14 9.26 8.86
N PRO A 182 1.35 8.92 9.90
CA PRO A 182 1.23 9.63 11.19
C PRO A 182 2.56 9.80 11.93
N ASP A 183 2.67 10.82 12.79
CA ASP A 183 3.86 10.93 13.64
C ASP A 183 4.05 9.68 14.53
N TRP A 184 5.29 9.40 14.92
CA TRP A 184 5.62 8.15 15.63
C TRP A 184 4.88 8.02 16.96
N ASP A 185 4.74 9.11 17.72
CA ASP A 185 4.05 9.09 19.01
C ASP A 185 2.55 8.84 18.84
N SER A 186 1.95 9.41 17.79
CA SER A 186 0.58 9.10 17.37
C SER A 186 0.42 7.63 16.98
N CYS A 187 1.39 7.04 16.26
CA CYS A 187 1.38 5.61 15.94
C CYS A 187 1.34 4.76 17.21
N LEU A 188 2.24 5.05 18.17
CA LEU A 188 2.33 4.30 19.43
C LEU A 188 1.07 4.48 20.29
N ARG A 189 0.51 5.68 20.34
CA ARG A 189 -0.75 5.95 21.06
C ARG A 189 -1.91 5.16 20.47
N LEU A 190 -2.07 5.13 19.15
CA LEU A 190 -3.10 4.34 18.48
C LEU A 190 -2.89 2.84 18.69
N ALA A 191 -1.64 2.37 18.64
CA ALA A 191 -1.30 0.97 18.89
C ALA A 191 -1.72 0.52 20.30
N LYS A 192 -1.54 1.36 21.32
CA LYS A 192 -1.95 1.08 22.71
C LYS A 192 -3.46 0.98 22.92
N GLU A 193 -4.26 1.58 22.04
CA GLU A 193 -5.72 1.53 22.11
C GLU A 193 -6.32 0.29 21.42
N ALA A 194 -5.55 -0.39 20.56
CA ALA A 194 -5.98 -1.57 19.82
C ALA A 194 -5.91 -2.85 20.69
N THR A 195 -6.62 -3.90 20.26
CA THR A 195 -6.53 -5.23 20.90
C THR A 195 -5.16 -5.88 20.65
N ILE A 196 -4.66 -5.71 19.43
CA ILE A 196 -3.32 -6.09 19.02
C ILE A 196 -2.88 -5.10 17.93
N ALA A 197 -1.63 -4.69 17.93
CA ALA A 197 -1.13 -3.73 16.97
C ALA A 197 0.24 -4.09 16.43
N ALA A 198 0.51 -3.65 15.20
CA ALA A 198 1.80 -3.70 14.55
C ALA A 198 2.11 -2.30 14.01
N VAL A 199 3.28 -1.76 14.35
CA VAL A 199 3.75 -0.48 13.82
C VAL A 199 5.03 -0.73 13.04
N LYS A 200 4.95 -0.66 11.71
CA LYS A 200 6.09 -0.88 10.84
C LYS A 200 7.08 0.28 10.94
N THR A 201 8.35 -0.06 10.89
CA THR A 201 9.44 0.92 10.85
C THR A 201 10.64 0.39 10.05
N ALA A 202 11.58 1.27 9.75
CA ALA A 202 12.82 0.88 9.12
C ALA A 202 13.68 0.08 10.12
N PRO A 203 14.45 -0.92 9.67
CA PRO A 203 15.29 -1.72 10.57
C PRO A 203 16.36 -0.94 11.35
N GLY A 204 16.65 0.30 10.95
CA GLY A 204 17.58 1.21 11.65
C GLY A 204 16.93 2.06 12.74
N ILE A 205 15.74 1.68 13.25
CA ILE A 205 15.09 2.37 14.37
C ILE A 205 15.99 2.33 15.62
N PRO A 206 16.21 3.46 16.34
CA PRO A 206 16.99 3.43 17.57
C PRO A 206 16.22 2.73 18.69
N GLU A 207 16.95 2.04 19.57
CA GLU A 207 16.38 1.33 20.72
C GLU A 207 15.54 2.24 21.62
N SER A 208 15.94 3.51 21.77
CA SER A 208 15.22 4.50 22.56
C SER A 208 13.84 4.88 22.00
N ALA A 209 13.53 4.53 20.75
CA ALA A 209 12.22 4.75 20.13
C ALA A 209 11.29 3.53 20.23
N LEU A 210 11.80 2.38 20.69
CA LEU A 210 11.04 1.15 20.85
C LEU A 210 10.32 1.15 22.21
N PRO A 211 9.00 0.87 22.25
CA PRO A 211 8.29 0.71 23.52
C PRO A 211 8.85 -0.51 24.28
N PRO A 212 9.22 -0.40 25.56
CA PRO A 212 9.78 -1.52 26.33
C PRO A 212 8.79 -2.68 26.52
N GLU A 213 7.49 -2.41 26.43
CA GLU A 213 6.42 -3.40 26.51
C GLU A 213 6.15 -4.13 25.19
N ALA A 214 6.72 -3.67 24.07
CA ALA A 214 6.47 -4.25 22.76
C ALA A 214 7.46 -5.38 22.43
N GLU A 215 6.95 -6.43 21.79
CA GLU A 215 7.82 -7.34 21.03
C GLU A 215 8.29 -6.62 19.77
N VAL A 216 9.57 -6.76 19.42
CA VAL A 216 10.15 -6.16 18.22
C VAL A 216 10.67 -7.25 17.32
N GLU A 217 10.21 -7.29 16.08
CA GLU A 217 10.58 -8.27 15.10
C GLU A 217 11.27 -7.65 13.90
N PHE A 218 12.46 -8.14 13.57
CA PHE A 218 13.19 -7.77 12.37
C PHE A 218 12.99 -8.82 11.27
N VAL A 219 12.40 -8.42 10.14
CA VAL A 219 12.03 -9.35 9.06
C VAL A 219 13.01 -9.23 7.90
N GLN A 220 13.71 -10.33 7.62
CA GLN A 220 14.61 -10.45 6.46
C GLN A 220 13.94 -11.21 5.32
N LEU A 221 14.17 -10.76 4.08
CA LEU A 221 13.82 -11.50 2.87
C LEU A 221 15.03 -11.57 1.94
N GLY A 222 15.49 -12.79 1.66
CA GLY A 222 16.73 -13.01 0.93
C GLY A 222 17.91 -12.45 1.71
N ARG A 223 18.63 -11.49 1.12
CA ARG A 223 19.79 -10.82 1.74
C ARG A 223 19.47 -9.43 2.29
N SER A 224 18.21 -9.02 2.27
CA SER A 224 17.78 -7.67 2.64
C SER A 224 16.89 -7.72 3.88
N LEU A 225 17.28 -6.98 4.91
CA LEU A 225 16.41 -6.66 6.03
C LEU A 225 15.35 -5.68 5.54
N ARG A 226 14.08 -6.06 5.64
CA ARG A 226 12.96 -5.36 4.98
C ARG A 226 12.28 -4.36 5.89
N GLU A 227 12.02 -4.76 7.12
CA GLU A 227 11.30 -3.96 8.10
C GLU A 227 11.64 -4.41 9.52
N ALA A 228 11.35 -3.54 10.47
CA ALA A 228 11.06 -3.91 11.84
C ALA A 228 9.57 -3.65 12.11
N THR A 229 8.95 -4.45 12.97
CA THR A 229 7.53 -4.31 13.38
C THR A 229 7.39 -4.60 14.87
#